data_AF-A0A7X4HB49-F1
#
_entry.id   AF-A0A7X4HB49-F1
#
_cell.length_a   1.000
_cell.length_b   1.000
_cell.length_c   1.000
_cell.angle_alpha   90.00
_cell.angle_beta   90.00
_cell.angle_gamma   90.00
#
_symmetry.space_group_name_H-M   'P 1'
#
loop_
_entity.id
_entity.type
_entity.pdbx_description
1 polymer ?
#
loop_
_entity_poly.entity_id
_entity_poly.type
_entity_poly.pdbx_seq_one_letter_code
_entity_poly.pdbx_strand_id
1 'polypeptide(L)'
;MKILPRLLLTCLPTLLAAPVLACEPVELYAAAKAKTMRKPGSYCLRSDVSRPRTFDIHAASFKTAAGEALLTIDYGSRGGGADGRRVDLDLRGHRISSTAPDMLGVRSFGMVRNVRVSNGSIEVTGDTSVGVSMLYAGAQGMPGGLYPSLPQFEDAPAPASGSWGDSANVVERVAIRAGGRGVVLGGDNNVIRDSTIEVDGPVAIFAYGKGTVIENNTIIVHGRGTGNYDAVIKLRDARGAIVRNNRIIHKGFGSAGTAINLLDSADVRVENNILEGIENVVRQVGKTSVLQQGTQRR
;
A
#
# COMPACT_ATOMS: atom_id res chain seq x y z
N MET A 1 62.72 20.78 -32.78
CA MET A 1 61.24 20.80 -32.87
C MET A 1 60.66 20.47 -31.49
N LYS A 2 60.02 21.43 -30.82
CA LYS A 2 59.34 21.24 -29.53
C LYS A 2 57.83 21.19 -29.80
N ILE A 3 57.20 20.07 -29.45
CA ILE A 3 55.76 19.84 -29.60
C ILE A 3 55.07 20.35 -28.32
N LEU A 4 54.21 21.36 -28.44
CA LEU A 4 53.35 21.84 -27.35
C LEU A 4 52.10 20.95 -27.24
N PRO A 5 51.63 20.59 -26.03
CA PRO A 5 50.40 19.85 -25.85
C PRO A 5 49.19 20.79 -25.91
N ARG A 6 48.20 20.42 -26.74
CA ARG A 6 46.87 21.07 -26.79
C ARG A 6 46.07 20.65 -25.56
N LEU A 7 45.76 21.61 -24.69
CA LEU A 7 44.80 21.46 -23.60
C LEU A 7 43.38 21.34 -24.19
N LEU A 8 42.73 20.19 -24.02
CA LEU A 8 41.30 20.03 -24.32
C LEU A 8 40.50 20.62 -23.15
N LEU A 9 39.81 21.73 -23.40
CA LEU A 9 38.88 22.35 -22.46
C LEU A 9 37.53 21.62 -22.58
N THR A 10 37.24 20.71 -21.66
CA THR A 10 35.94 20.02 -21.58
C THR A 10 34.93 20.92 -20.87
N CYS A 11 33.94 21.44 -21.62
CA CYS A 11 32.76 22.06 -21.03
C CYS A 11 31.95 21.00 -20.28
N LEU A 12 32.04 21.00 -18.94
CA LEU A 12 31.12 20.25 -18.08
C LEU A 12 29.72 20.87 -18.19
N PRO A 13 28.68 20.08 -18.53
CA PRO A 13 27.32 20.59 -18.53
C PRO A 13 26.91 20.91 -17.09
N THR A 14 26.49 22.16 -16.87
CA THR A 14 25.90 22.63 -15.63
C THR A 14 24.61 21.86 -15.38
N LEU A 15 24.67 20.83 -14.53
CA LEU A 15 23.48 20.15 -14.00
C LEU A 15 22.70 21.16 -13.16
N LEU A 16 21.67 21.75 -13.76
CA LEU A 16 20.67 22.54 -13.06
C LEU A 16 19.98 21.60 -12.06
N ALA A 17 20.34 21.71 -10.77
CA ALA A 17 19.64 21.03 -9.71
C ALA A 17 18.19 21.53 -9.71
N ALA A 18 17.24 20.61 -9.95
CA ALA A 18 15.82 20.93 -9.82
C ALA A 18 15.56 21.45 -8.39
N PRO A 19 14.72 22.48 -8.22
CA PRO A 19 14.40 22.99 -6.90
C PRO A 19 13.84 21.86 -6.05
N VAL A 20 14.50 21.58 -4.93
CA VAL A 20 13.99 20.65 -3.93
C VAL A 20 12.65 21.20 -3.47
N LEU A 21 11.56 20.53 -3.84
CA LEU A 21 10.21 20.88 -3.39
C LEU A 21 10.23 21.03 -1.87
N ALA A 22 9.85 22.21 -1.40
CA ALA A 22 9.80 22.50 0.03
C ALA A 22 8.76 21.59 0.68
N CYS A 23 9.22 20.71 1.58
CA CYS A 23 8.38 19.79 2.33
C CYS A 23 8.56 20.05 3.84
N GLU A 24 7.47 19.98 4.59
CA GLU A 24 7.45 20.07 6.05
C GLU A 24 8.08 18.79 6.63
N PRO A 25 9.07 18.88 7.53
CA PRO A 25 9.59 17.67 8.16
C PRO A 25 8.50 16.97 8.96
N VAL A 26 8.44 15.63 8.84
CA VAL A 26 7.65 14.82 9.77
C VAL A 26 8.28 14.93 11.16
N GLU A 27 7.59 15.60 12.09
CA GLU A 27 8.04 15.69 13.48
C GLU A 27 7.93 14.32 14.16
N LEU A 28 8.96 13.96 14.94
CA LEU A 28 8.98 12.73 15.74
C LEU A 28 8.95 13.09 17.23
N TYR A 29 8.10 12.41 18.01
CA TYR A 29 8.13 12.48 19.47
C TYR A 29 9.24 11.60 20.05
N ALA A 30 9.57 11.83 21.33
CA ALA A 30 10.36 10.88 22.11
C ALA A 30 9.74 9.46 22.02
N ALA A 31 10.60 8.44 21.91
CA ALA A 31 10.24 7.05 21.64
C ALA A 31 9.74 6.73 20.20
N ALA A 32 10.17 7.51 19.20
CA ALA A 32 9.97 7.22 17.77
C ALA A 32 8.50 7.11 17.32
N LYS A 33 7.57 7.74 18.06
CA LYS A 33 6.20 7.95 17.58
C LYS A 33 6.19 9.20 16.71
N ALA A 34 5.80 9.10 15.45
CA ALA A 34 5.65 10.29 14.63
C ALA A 34 4.45 11.13 15.09
N LYS A 35 4.59 12.45 14.98
CA LYS A 35 3.48 13.37 15.12
C LYS A 35 2.49 13.11 13.99
N THR A 36 1.23 13.05 14.37
CA THR A 36 0.14 12.90 13.42
C THR A 36 0.11 14.07 12.45
N MET A 37 0.11 13.79 11.15
CA MET A 37 -0.11 14.78 10.11
C MET A 37 -1.60 15.17 10.13
N ARG A 38 -1.89 16.35 10.66
CA ARG A 38 -3.27 16.82 10.90
C ARG A 38 -3.80 17.81 9.88
N LYS A 39 -2.97 18.25 8.94
CA LYS A 39 -3.32 19.23 7.92
C LYS A 39 -2.86 18.74 6.54
N PRO A 40 -3.55 19.12 5.46
CA PRO A 40 -3.04 18.91 4.13
C PRO A 40 -1.70 19.62 3.92
N GLY A 41 -0.82 19.05 3.11
CA GLY A 41 0.52 19.56 2.87
C GLY A 41 1.49 18.51 2.36
N SER A 42 2.68 18.96 1.98
CA SER A 42 3.78 18.07 1.59
C SER A 42 4.70 17.86 2.79
N TYR A 43 4.82 16.61 3.21
CA TYR A 43 5.59 16.15 4.34
C TYR A 43 6.77 15.32 3.87
N CYS A 44 7.92 15.46 4.53
CA CYS A 44 9.06 14.62 4.25
C CYS A 44 9.75 14.07 5.48
N LEU A 45 10.16 12.83 5.35
CA LEU A 45 11.01 12.19 6.34
C LEU A 45 12.46 12.69 6.18
N ARG A 46 13.14 12.91 7.30
CA ARG A 46 14.54 13.39 7.34
C ARG A 46 15.53 12.39 7.94
N SER A 47 15.00 11.32 8.53
CA SER A 47 15.77 10.28 9.19
C SER A 47 14.92 9.02 9.24
N ASP A 48 15.58 7.88 9.32
CA ASP A 48 14.87 6.62 9.53
C ASP A 48 14.08 6.65 10.83
N VAL A 49 12.94 5.95 10.84
CA VAL A 49 12.10 5.76 12.02
C VAL A 49 12.11 4.28 12.36
N SER A 50 12.42 3.92 13.59
CA SER A 50 12.36 2.54 14.02
C SER A 50 11.69 2.41 15.37
N ARG A 51 10.80 1.44 15.50
CA ARG A 51 10.16 1.09 16.76
C ARG A 51 10.45 -0.37 17.10
N PRO A 52 11.25 -0.65 18.13
CA PRO A 52 11.49 -2.03 18.56
C PRO A 52 10.26 -2.60 19.28
N ARG A 53 10.19 -3.93 19.37
CA ARG A 53 9.28 -4.61 20.30
C ARG A 53 9.56 -4.15 21.73
N THR A 54 8.50 -3.97 22.51
CA THR A 54 8.59 -3.61 23.93
C THR A 54 8.06 -4.76 24.78
N PHE A 55 8.82 -5.19 25.78
CA PHE A 55 8.37 -6.17 26.76
C PHE A 55 7.65 -5.46 27.92
N ASP A 56 6.46 -5.95 28.28
CA ASP A 56 5.73 -5.50 29.46
C ASP A 56 6.02 -6.45 30.63
N ILE A 57 6.71 -5.95 31.64
CA ILE A 57 7.07 -6.72 32.83
C ILE A 57 5.86 -7.11 33.67
N HIS A 58 4.78 -6.32 33.66
CA HIS A 58 3.58 -6.60 34.45
C HIS A 58 2.72 -7.67 33.79
N ALA A 59 2.70 -7.68 32.46
CA ALA A 59 2.00 -8.71 31.68
C ALA A 59 2.88 -9.92 31.33
N ALA A 60 4.16 -9.91 31.74
CA ALA A 60 5.17 -10.92 31.40
C ALA A 60 5.17 -11.32 29.90
N SER A 61 4.91 -10.35 29.02
CA SER A 61 4.71 -10.58 27.59
C SER A 61 5.15 -9.38 26.75
N PHE A 62 5.39 -9.60 25.45
CA PHE A 62 5.63 -8.50 24.53
C PHE A 62 4.33 -7.74 24.25
N LYS A 63 4.39 -6.40 24.29
CA LYS A 63 3.25 -5.55 23.93
C LYS A 63 2.87 -5.79 22.47
N THR A 64 1.58 -5.98 22.22
CA THR A 64 1.02 -5.85 20.89
C THR A 64 0.95 -4.37 20.53
N ALA A 65 1.20 -4.03 19.27
CA ALA A 65 1.05 -2.66 18.77
C ALA A 65 -0.29 -2.52 18.03
N ALA A 66 -1.31 -3.27 18.46
CA ALA A 66 -2.53 -3.49 17.70
C ALA A 66 -3.20 -2.19 17.27
N GLY A 67 -3.16 -1.94 15.96
CA GLY A 67 -3.74 -0.76 15.33
C GLY A 67 -2.94 0.54 15.52
N GLU A 68 -1.80 0.51 16.21
CA GLU A 68 -0.88 1.64 16.19
C GLU A 68 -0.26 1.80 14.78
N ALA A 69 0.31 2.97 14.48
CA ALA A 69 1.05 3.20 13.24
C ALA A 69 2.40 3.90 13.50
N LEU A 70 3.41 3.65 12.66
CA LEU A 70 4.66 4.43 12.70
C LEU A 70 4.40 5.88 12.25
N LEU A 71 3.65 6.04 11.16
CA LEU A 71 3.21 7.33 10.63
C LEU A 71 1.69 7.37 10.55
N THR A 72 1.09 8.45 11.06
CA THR A 72 -0.36 8.61 11.12
C THR A 72 -0.81 9.89 10.41
N ILE A 73 -1.82 9.78 9.55
CA ILE A 73 -2.52 10.88 8.89
C ILE A 73 -3.94 10.96 9.45
N ASP A 74 -4.33 12.10 10.02
CA ASP A 74 -5.65 12.26 10.65
C ASP A 74 -6.15 13.70 10.46
N TYR A 75 -7.09 13.89 9.54
CA TYR A 75 -7.85 15.12 9.45
C TYR A 75 -9.06 14.98 10.38
N GLY A 76 -8.97 15.48 11.61
CA GLY A 76 -9.97 15.32 12.68
C GLY A 76 -11.40 15.84 12.41
N SER A 77 -11.81 16.01 11.15
CA SER A 77 -13.16 16.36 10.72
C SER A 77 -13.73 15.25 9.83
N ARG A 78 -14.90 14.68 10.18
CA ARG A 78 -15.69 13.86 9.26
C ARG A 78 -15.96 14.67 7.99
N GLY A 79 -15.36 14.28 6.86
CA GLY A 79 -15.47 14.99 5.58
C GLY A 79 -14.38 16.03 5.30
N GLY A 80 -13.33 16.12 6.13
CA GLY A 80 -12.23 17.10 5.99
C GLY A 80 -11.34 16.98 4.75
N GLY A 81 -11.62 16.04 3.83
CA GLY A 81 -11.02 15.99 2.50
C GLY A 81 -11.80 16.74 1.41
N ALA A 82 -12.99 17.27 1.76
CA ALA A 82 -13.92 18.15 1.03
C ALA A 82 -13.45 18.79 -0.28
N ASP A 83 -12.28 19.39 -0.25
CA ASP A 83 -11.86 20.47 -1.13
C ASP A 83 -10.67 20.12 -2.03
N GLY A 84 -10.36 18.84 -2.18
CA GLY A 84 -9.28 18.40 -3.06
C GLY A 84 -7.88 18.65 -2.47
N ARG A 85 -7.77 19.07 -1.20
CA ARG A 85 -6.48 19.19 -0.52
C ARG A 85 -5.84 17.81 -0.32
N ARG A 86 -4.52 17.75 -0.51
CA ARG A 86 -3.71 16.52 -0.58
C ARG A 86 -2.70 16.46 0.58
N VAL A 87 -2.42 15.26 1.08
CA VAL A 87 -1.19 14.97 1.85
C VAL A 87 -0.21 14.28 0.92
N ASP A 88 0.98 14.85 0.79
CA ASP A 88 2.10 14.21 0.11
C ASP A 88 3.13 13.78 1.14
N LEU A 89 3.16 12.51 1.52
CA LEU A 89 4.20 11.94 2.36
C LEU A 89 5.32 11.39 1.47
N ASP A 90 6.46 12.08 1.46
CA ASP A 90 7.69 11.65 0.80
C ASP A 90 8.67 11.09 1.83
N LEU A 91 8.99 9.80 1.74
CA LEU A 91 9.93 9.14 2.63
C LEU A 91 11.40 9.47 2.28
N ARG A 92 11.68 10.11 1.13
CA ARG A 92 13.02 10.58 0.68
C ARG A 92 14.14 9.53 0.76
N GLY A 93 13.80 8.27 0.51
CA GLY A 93 14.71 7.12 0.60
C GLY A 93 14.88 6.57 2.01
N HIS A 94 14.31 7.20 3.04
CA HIS A 94 14.37 6.73 4.41
C HIS A 94 13.53 5.47 4.64
N ARG A 95 13.86 4.77 5.72
CA ARG A 95 13.19 3.57 6.19
C ARG A 95 12.35 3.87 7.42
N ILE A 96 11.10 3.43 7.43
CA ILE A 96 10.30 3.27 8.65
C ILE A 96 10.19 1.78 8.98
N SER A 97 10.49 1.37 10.21
CA SER A 97 10.54 -0.03 10.58
C SER A 97 9.98 -0.39 11.96
N SER A 98 9.44 -1.60 12.09
CA SER A 98 9.03 -2.21 13.35
C SER A 98 8.98 -3.73 13.23
N THR A 99 9.29 -4.42 14.33
CA THR A 99 9.11 -5.88 14.47
C THR A 99 7.96 -6.22 15.42
N ALA A 100 7.24 -5.21 15.91
CA ALA A 100 6.06 -5.42 16.77
C ALA A 100 4.89 -6.01 15.96
N PRO A 101 4.17 -6.99 16.51
CA PRO A 101 3.00 -7.57 15.86
C PRO A 101 1.84 -6.57 15.81
N ASP A 102 0.92 -6.78 14.87
CA ASP A 102 -0.27 -5.95 14.61
C ASP A 102 0.03 -4.46 14.34
N MET A 103 1.23 -4.16 13.83
CA MET A 103 1.70 -2.80 13.59
C MET A 103 1.33 -2.31 12.19
N LEU A 104 1.05 -1.02 12.06
CA LEU A 104 0.87 -0.38 10.76
C LEU A 104 2.08 0.50 10.43
N GLY A 105 2.55 0.47 9.17
CA GLY A 105 3.60 1.39 8.73
C GLY A 105 3.05 2.81 8.58
N VAL A 106 2.20 3.01 7.58
CA VAL A 106 1.46 4.26 7.37
C VAL A 106 -0.03 3.98 7.52
N ARG A 107 -0.72 4.79 8.33
CA ARG A 107 -2.17 4.69 8.54
C ARG A 107 -2.87 6.03 8.31
N SER A 108 -4.04 6.01 7.67
CA SER A 108 -5.01 7.10 7.78
C SER A 108 -6.10 6.80 8.83
N PHE A 109 -6.52 7.83 9.58
CA PHE A 109 -7.71 7.79 10.44
C PHE A 109 -8.83 8.64 9.84
N GLY A 110 -10.04 8.09 9.82
CA GLY A 110 -11.21 8.77 9.26
C GLY A 110 -11.27 8.70 7.72
N MET A 111 -12.18 9.46 7.13
CA MET A 111 -12.42 9.51 5.68
C MET A 111 -11.39 10.41 4.98
N VAL A 112 -10.12 10.03 5.07
CA VAL A 112 -9.00 10.75 4.45
C VAL A 112 -8.91 10.35 2.97
N ARG A 113 -8.89 11.36 2.10
CA ARG A 113 -8.69 11.23 0.64
C ARG A 113 -7.43 11.99 0.21
N ASN A 114 -7.00 11.79 -1.02
CA ASN A 114 -5.87 12.44 -1.65
C ASN A 114 -4.58 12.30 -0.83
N VAL A 115 -4.27 11.08 -0.38
CA VAL A 115 -2.99 10.79 0.28
C VAL A 115 -2.03 10.19 -0.73
N ARG A 116 -0.83 10.73 -0.81
CA ARG A 116 0.31 10.13 -1.51
C ARG A 116 1.33 9.63 -0.50
N VAL A 117 1.79 8.40 -0.65
CA VAL A 117 2.98 7.88 0.05
C VAL A 117 3.99 7.48 -1.00
N SER A 118 5.22 8.01 -0.91
CA SER A 118 6.21 7.76 -1.95
C SER A 118 7.66 7.77 -1.49
N ASN A 119 8.52 7.20 -2.34
CA ASN A 119 9.99 7.28 -2.32
C ASN A 119 10.63 6.82 -1.00
N GLY A 120 10.55 5.54 -0.63
CA GLY A 120 11.29 5.03 0.54
C GLY A 120 10.97 3.59 0.87
N SER A 121 11.22 3.19 2.12
CA SER A 121 10.96 1.83 2.58
C SER A 121 10.12 1.76 3.86
N ILE A 122 9.21 0.79 3.89
CA ILE A 122 8.33 0.50 5.02
C ILE A 122 8.52 -0.97 5.39
N GLU A 123 8.98 -1.24 6.60
CA GLU A 123 9.26 -2.60 7.06
C GLU A 123 8.58 -2.89 8.39
N VAL A 124 7.42 -3.53 8.34
CA VAL A 124 6.62 -3.90 9.53
C VAL A 124 6.46 -5.42 9.56
N THR A 125 7.48 -6.12 10.01
CA THR A 125 7.60 -7.59 9.89
C THR A 125 7.01 -8.37 11.07
N GLY A 126 6.43 -7.69 12.06
CA GLY A 126 5.66 -8.36 13.08
C GLY A 126 4.47 -9.10 12.47
N ASP A 127 4.04 -10.18 13.10
CA ASP A 127 2.85 -10.94 12.68
C ASP A 127 1.65 -9.99 12.45
N THR A 128 0.81 -10.33 11.48
CA THR A 128 -0.42 -9.60 11.05
C THR A 128 -0.25 -8.11 10.70
N SER A 129 0.99 -7.59 10.65
CA SER A 129 1.28 -6.18 10.39
C SER A 129 0.95 -5.75 8.97
N VAL A 130 0.66 -4.46 8.77
CA VAL A 130 0.30 -3.89 7.46
C VAL A 130 1.21 -2.73 7.08
N GLY A 131 1.82 -2.78 5.90
CA GLY A 131 2.70 -1.70 5.41
C GLY A 131 1.97 -0.36 5.30
N VAL A 132 0.93 -0.30 4.47
CA VAL A 132 0.11 0.89 4.25
C VAL A 132 -1.36 0.55 4.41
N SER A 133 -2.08 1.34 5.21
CA SER A 133 -3.52 1.20 5.41
C SER A 133 -4.22 2.55 5.29
N MET A 134 -4.92 2.78 4.18
CA MET A 134 -5.70 3.99 3.94
C MET A 134 -7.14 3.63 3.64
N LEU A 135 -7.97 3.66 4.67
CA LEU A 135 -9.35 3.24 4.57
C LEU A 135 -10.24 4.47 4.42
N TYR A 136 -10.68 4.74 3.21
CA TYR A 136 -11.79 5.66 2.98
C TYR A 136 -13.08 4.85 3.07
N ALA A 137 -13.64 4.80 4.27
CA ALA A 137 -14.97 4.28 4.45
C ALA A 137 -15.65 5.09 5.54
N GLY A 138 -16.64 5.88 5.12
CA GLY A 138 -17.77 6.07 6.00
C GLY A 138 -18.36 4.72 6.36
N ALA A 139 -18.98 4.61 7.50
CA ALA A 139 -19.77 3.43 7.92
C ALA A 139 -20.93 3.09 6.94
N GLN A 140 -20.98 3.69 5.75
CA GLN A 140 -21.91 3.39 4.68
C GLN A 140 -21.55 2.04 4.06
N GLY A 141 -22.01 0.98 4.73
CA GLY A 141 -22.13 -0.35 4.16
C GLY A 141 -21.03 -1.34 4.51
N MET A 142 -20.22 -1.04 5.53
CA MET A 142 -19.55 -2.11 6.26
C MET A 142 -20.56 -2.88 7.11
N PRO A 143 -20.53 -4.22 7.15
CA PRO A 143 -21.19 -4.97 8.21
C PRO A 143 -20.67 -4.45 9.57
N GLY A 144 -21.57 -3.94 10.41
CA GLY A 144 -21.20 -3.22 11.62
C GLY A 144 -20.24 -4.04 12.50
N GLY A 145 -19.05 -3.50 12.77
CA GLY A 145 -18.07 -4.07 13.71
C GLY A 145 -16.90 -4.85 13.08
N LEU A 146 -16.86 -5.05 11.76
CA LEU A 146 -15.73 -5.71 11.12
C LEU A 146 -14.61 -4.72 10.77
N TYR A 147 -13.40 -4.97 11.26
CA TYR A 147 -12.21 -4.26 10.82
C TYR A 147 -11.79 -4.75 9.42
N PRO A 148 -11.47 -3.86 8.46
CA PRO A 148 -11.04 -4.25 7.11
C PRO A 148 -9.75 -5.07 7.04
N SER A 149 -9.04 -5.22 8.16
CA SER A 149 -7.90 -6.13 8.31
C SER A 149 -8.30 -7.58 8.60
N LEU A 150 -9.56 -7.86 8.93
CA LEU A 150 -10.04 -9.19 9.26
C LEU A 150 -10.45 -9.97 7.99
N PRO A 151 -10.04 -11.24 7.83
CA PRO A 151 -10.34 -12.05 6.65
C PRO A 151 -11.84 -12.11 6.31
N GLN A 152 -12.70 -12.19 7.32
CA GLN A 152 -14.16 -12.19 7.19
C GLN A 152 -14.75 -10.94 6.51
N PHE A 153 -14.00 -9.84 6.43
CA PHE A 153 -14.40 -8.65 5.69
C PHE A 153 -14.17 -8.79 4.18
N GLU A 154 -13.18 -9.59 3.78
CA GLU A 154 -12.74 -9.72 2.39
C GLU A 154 -13.75 -10.48 1.53
N ASP A 155 -14.62 -11.27 2.17
CA ASP A 155 -15.52 -12.21 1.52
C ASP A 155 -17.01 -11.79 1.59
N ALA A 156 -17.30 -10.64 2.19
CA ALA A 156 -18.65 -10.13 2.33
C ALA A 156 -19.08 -9.33 1.07
N PRO A 157 -20.30 -9.52 0.54
CA PRO A 157 -20.82 -8.73 -0.58
C PRO A 157 -20.81 -7.22 -0.29
N ALA A 158 -20.62 -6.40 -1.32
CA ALA A 158 -20.68 -4.94 -1.18
C ALA A 158 -22.11 -4.45 -0.82
N PRO A 159 -22.24 -3.35 -0.08
CA PRO A 159 -23.53 -2.68 0.13
C PRO A 159 -24.10 -2.18 -1.19
N ALA A 160 -25.44 -2.20 -1.33
CA ALA A 160 -26.13 -1.79 -2.56
C ALA A 160 -25.92 -0.32 -2.95
N SER A 161 -25.37 0.54 -2.07
CA SER A 161 -25.16 1.97 -2.32
C SER A 161 -24.09 2.29 -3.36
N GLY A 162 -23.26 1.33 -3.77
CA GLY A 162 -22.45 1.37 -5.00
C GLY A 162 -21.38 2.47 -5.14
N SER A 163 -21.16 3.29 -4.11
CA SER A 163 -20.02 4.22 -4.07
C SER A 163 -19.39 4.22 -2.69
N TRP A 164 -18.09 3.95 -2.68
CA TRP A 164 -17.25 4.05 -1.48
C TRP A 164 -16.73 5.48 -1.28
N GLY A 165 -16.91 6.34 -2.29
CA GLY A 165 -16.54 7.74 -2.33
C GLY A 165 -15.10 7.93 -2.82
N ASP A 166 -14.87 9.06 -3.49
CA ASP A 166 -13.59 9.35 -4.16
C ASP A 166 -12.48 9.59 -3.15
N SER A 167 -11.56 8.63 -3.05
CA SER A 167 -10.45 8.67 -2.12
C SER A 167 -9.13 8.99 -2.79
N ALA A 168 -8.93 8.58 -4.05
CA ALA A 168 -7.79 8.98 -4.88
C ALA A 168 -6.42 8.88 -4.17
N ASN A 169 -6.23 7.85 -3.33
CA ASN A 169 -4.96 7.65 -2.65
C ASN A 169 -3.93 7.01 -3.59
N VAL A 170 -2.66 7.33 -3.39
CA VAL A 170 -1.55 6.89 -4.23
C VAL A 170 -0.43 6.33 -3.35
N VAL A 171 -0.03 5.09 -3.61
CA VAL A 171 1.19 4.48 -3.07
C VAL A 171 2.14 4.23 -4.23
N GLU A 172 3.28 4.90 -4.26
CA GLU A 172 4.20 4.77 -5.40
C GLU A 172 5.68 4.86 -5.07
N ARG A 173 6.52 4.09 -5.78
CA ARG A 173 7.98 4.05 -5.55
C ARG A 173 8.33 3.77 -4.09
N VAL A 174 7.64 2.80 -3.49
CA VAL A 174 7.87 2.36 -2.11
C VAL A 174 8.30 0.89 -2.11
N ALA A 175 9.29 0.55 -1.29
CA ALA A 175 9.60 -0.82 -0.93
C ALA A 175 8.90 -1.19 0.38
N ILE A 176 7.94 -2.11 0.34
CA ILE A 176 7.14 -2.54 1.48
C ILE A 176 7.51 -3.98 1.82
N ARG A 177 7.88 -4.24 3.08
CA ARG A 177 7.96 -5.57 3.67
C ARG A 177 7.03 -5.65 4.88
N ALA A 178 6.09 -6.58 4.90
CA ALA A 178 5.14 -6.69 5.99
C ALA A 178 4.82 -8.14 6.41
N GLY A 179 4.55 -8.37 7.70
CA GLY A 179 4.20 -9.71 8.18
C GLY A 179 2.81 -10.18 7.72
N GLY A 180 1.84 -9.28 7.60
CA GLY A 180 0.47 -9.59 7.20
C GLY A 180 0.15 -9.17 5.75
N ARG A 181 -0.09 -7.88 5.54
CA ARG A 181 -0.48 -7.29 4.24
C ARG A 181 0.44 -6.15 3.85
N GLY A 182 0.63 -5.94 2.56
CA GLY A 182 1.46 -4.85 2.06
C GLY A 182 0.69 -3.55 2.06
N VAL A 183 -0.43 -3.56 1.33
CA VAL A 183 -1.24 -2.37 1.11
C VAL A 183 -2.73 -2.69 1.26
N VAL A 184 -3.44 -1.87 2.03
CA VAL A 184 -4.89 -1.91 2.16
C VAL A 184 -5.47 -0.53 1.83
N LEU A 185 -6.29 -0.44 0.77
CA LEU A 185 -6.90 0.81 0.32
C LEU A 185 -8.43 0.72 0.27
N GLY A 186 -9.09 1.78 0.70
CA GLY A 186 -10.53 1.95 0.58
C GLY A 186 -10.91 3.17 -0.24
N GLY A 187 -12.07 3.12 -0.88
CA GLY A 187 -12.63 4.21 -1.67
C GLY A 187 -12.29 4.11 -3.16
N ASP A 188 -12.79 5.07 -3.93
CA ASP A 188 -12.70 5.07 -5.38
C ASP A 188 -11.38 5.70 -5.86
N ASN A 189 -10.91 5.28 -7.04
CA ASN A 189 -9.80 5.86 -7.82
C ASN A 189 -8.40 5.79 -7.17
N ASN A 190 -8.14 4.75 -6.36
CA ASN A 190 -6.83 4.55 -5.77
C ASN A 190 -5.78 4.07 -6.79
N VAL A 191 -4.49 4.36 -6.53
CA VAL A 191 -3.36 3.93 -7.36
C VAL A 191 -2.27 3.29 -6.52
N ILE A 192 -1.80 2.11 -6.92
CA ILE A 192 -0.60 1.45 -6.40
C ILE A 192 0.34 1.22 -7.57
N ARG A 193 1.50 1.87 -7.59
CA ARG A 193 2.41 1.74 -8.73
C ARG A 193 3.90 1.78 -8.43
N ASP A 194 4.69 1.24 -9.35
CA ASP A 194 6.15 1.32 -9.34
C ASP A 194 6.78 0.91 -7.99
N SER A 195 6.15 -0.03 -7.28
CA SER A 195 6.50 -0.41 -5.92
C SER A 195 6.90 -1.88 -5.82
N THR A 196 7.69 -2.21 -4.80
CA THR A 196 7.98 -3.59 -4.41
C THR A 196 7.22 -3.89 -3.13
N ILE A 197 6.38 -4.92 -3.14
CA ILE A 197 5.53 -5.30 -2.01
C ILE A 197 5.80 -6.75 -1.67
N GLU A 198 6.44 -7.01 -0.55
CA GLU A 198 6.76 -8.33 -0.05
C GLU A 198 6.04 -8.60 1.27
N VAL A 199 5.32 -9.72 1.35
CA VAL A 199 4.56 -10.06 2.55
C VAL A 199 4.73 -11.50 2.98
N ASP A 200 4.72 -11.73 4.29
CA ASP A 200 4.71 -13.08 4.85
C ASP A 200 3.30 -13.70 4.85
N GLY A 201 2.25 -12.86 4.82
CA GLY A 201 0.86 -13.30 4.67
C GLY A 201 0.47 -13.68 3.24
N PRO A 202 -0.74 -14.24 3.05
CA PRO A 202 -1.21 -14.73 1.75
C PRO A 202 -1.79 -13.65 0.83
N VAL A 203 -2.11 -12.47 1.38
CA VAL A 203 -2.73 -11.34 0.66
C VAL A 203 -1.77 -10.16 0.72
N ALA A 204 -1.20 -9.76 -0.42
CA ALA A 204 -0.31 -8.59 -0.49
C ALA A 204 -1.10 -7.29 -0.58
N ILE A 205 -2.16 -7.27 -1.37
CA ILE A 205 -2.98 -6.09 -1.63
C ILE A 205 -4.44 -6.42 -1.40
N PHE A 206 -5.11 -5.61 -0.58
CA PHE A 206 -6.57 -5.60 -0.50
C PHE A 206 -7.09 -4.20 -0.83
N ALA A 207 -7.93 -4.09 -1.85
CA ALA A 207 -8.54 -2.82 -2.23
C ALA A 207 -10.04 -2.96 -2.49
N TYR A 208 -10.79 -1.91 -2.16
CA TYR A 208 -12.21 -1.82 -2.49
C TYR A 208 -12.59 -0.43 -3.01
N GLY A 209 -13.57 -0.39 -3.92
CA GLY A 209 -14.00 0.82 -4.61
C GLY A 209 -13.56 0.89 -6.08
N LYS A 210 -14.31 1.66 -6.87
CA LYS A 210 -14.19 1.67 -8.34
C LYS A 210 -12.87 2.30 -8.81
N GLY A 211 -12.44 1.98 -10.02
CA GLY A 211 -11.37 2.67 -10.71
C GLY A 211 -9.98 2.51 -10.08
N THR A 212 -9.78 1.54 -9.20
CA THR A 212 -8.46 1.27 -8.60
C THR A 212 -7.47 0.80 -9.69
N VAL A 213 -6.27 1.35 -9.70
CA VAL A 213 -5.18 0.99 -10.62
C VAL A 213 -4.02 0.38 -9.83
N ILE A 214 -3.59 -0.83 -10.22
CA ILE A 214 -2.43 -1.52 -9.66
C ILE A 214 -1.47 -1.82 -10.83
N GLU A 215 -0.38 -1.08 -10.93
CA GLU A 215 0.51 -1.18 -12.10
C GLU A 215 2.01 -1.14 -11.83
N ASN A 216 2.80 -1.84 -12.65
CA ASN A 216 4.26 -1.82 -12.60
C ASN A 216 4.85 -2.19 -11.23
N ASN A 217 4.14 -3.02 -10.44
CA ASN A 217 4.64 -3.45 -9.13
C ASN A 217 5.34 -4.81 -9.22
N THR A 218 6.30 -5.04 -8.33
CA THR A 218 6.77 -6.40 -7.99
C THR A 218 6.12 -6.81 -6.68
N ILE A 219 5.33 -7.88 -6.70
CA ILE A 219 4.54 -8.36 -5.56
C ILE A 219 5.03 -9.76 -5.21
N ILE A 220 5.45 -9.96 -3.96
CA ILE A 220 6.02 -11.21 -3.47
C ILE A 220 5.23 -11.65 -2.24
N VAL A 221 4.67 -12.86 -2.26
CA VAL A 221 3.99 -13.47 -1.11
C VAL A 221 4.74 -14.73 -0.67
N HIS A 222 4.87 -14.93 0.64
CA HIS A 222 5.39 -16.17 1.22
C HIS A 222 4.30 -17.04 1.82
N GLY A 223 3.19 -16.44 2.25
CA GLY A 223 2.05 -17.15 2.81
C GLY A 223 1.19 -17.80 1.75
N ARG A 224 0.67 -19.00 2.08
CA ARG A 224 -0.37 -19.66 1.28
C ARG A 224 -1.73 -19.36 1.88
N GLY A 225 -2.64 -18.87 1.04
CA GLY A 225 -4.03 -18.70 1.43
C GLY A 225 -4.70 -20.05 1.68
N THR A 226 -5.39 -20.21 2.80
CA THR A 226 -6.18 -21.40 3.15
C THR A 226 -7.68 -21.13 3.05
N GLY A 227 -8.09 -19.86 2.91
CA GLY A 227 -9.47 -19.46 2.70
C GLY A 227 -9.93 -19.67 1.26
N ASN A 228 -11.24 -19.91 1.10
CA ASN A 228 -11.88 -20.17 -0.19
C ASN A 228 -11.68 -19.04 -1.22
N TYR A 229 -11.40 -17.83 -0.75
CA TYR A 229 -11.29 -16.63 -1.58
C TYR A 229 -9.91 -15.97 -1.50
N ASP A 230 -8.92 -16.65 -0.92
CA ASP A 230 -7.58 -16.10 -0.82
C ASP A 230 -6.92 -15.94 -2.20
N ALA A 231 -6.30 -14.79 -2.39
CA ALA A 231 -5.53 -14.41 -3.55
C ALA A 231 -4.50 -13.35 -3.18
N VAL A 232 -3.43 -13.25 -3.97
CA VAL A 232 -2.35 -12.27 -3.74
C VAL A 232 -2.88 -10.83 -3.76
N ILE A 233 -3.80 -10.54 -4.68
CA ILE A 233 -4.52 -9.28 -4.80
C ILE A 233 -6.02 -9.57 -4.64
N LYS A 234 -6.67 -8.91 -3.68
CA LYS A 234 -8.12 -8.96 -3.51
C LYS A 234 -8.74 -7.61 -3.89
N LEU A 235 -9.71 -7.64 -4.79
CA LEU A 235 -10.48 -6.49 -5.24
C LEU A 235 -11.96 -6.70 -4.96
N ARG A 236 -12.59 -5.73 -4.30
CA ARG A 236 -14.02 -5.74 -3.97
C ARG A 236 -14.72 -4.50 -4.50
N ASP A 237 -15.86 -4.67 -5.17
CA ASP A 237 -16.60 -3.57 -5.81
C ASP A 237 -15.69 -2.67 -6.66
N ALA A 238 -14.73 -3.30 -7.34
CA ALA A 238 -13.64 -2.63 -8.00
C ALA A 238 -13.99 -2.37 -9.46
N ARG A 239 -15.17 -1.78 -9.70
CA ARG A 239 -15.65 -1.57 -11.06
C ARG A 239 -14.65 -0.74 -11.87
N GLY A 240 -14.29 -1.20 -13.06
CA GLY A 240 -13.34 -0.51 -13.95
C GLY A 240 -11.90 -0.52 -13.44
N ALA A 241 -11.57 -1.35 -12.45
CA ALA A 241 -10.20 -1.47 -11.97
C ALA A 241 -9.25 -2.02 -13.04
N ILE A 242 -7.99 -1.64 -12.94
CA ILE A 242 -6.93 -2.05 -13.86
C ILE A 242 -5.79 -2.67 -13.05
N VAL A 243 -5.43 -3.92 -13.36
CA VAL A 243 -4.26 -4.60 -12.81
C VAL A 243 -3.33 -4.94 -13.97
N ARG A 244 -2.23 -4.18 -14.13
CA ARG A 244 -1.37 -4.32 -15.31
C ARG A 244 0.13 -4.24 -15.07
N ASN A 245 0.91 -4.92 -15.92
CA ASN A 245 2.38 -4.87 -15.91
C ASN A 245 3.00 -5.21 -14.54
N ASN A 246 2.30 -5.97 -13.69
CA ASN A 246 2.84 -6.39 -12.40
C ASN A 246 3.59 -7.71 -12.56
N ARG A 247 4.65 -7.89 -11.78
CA ARG A 247 5.28 -9.20 -11.56
C ARG A 247 4.84 -9.73 -10.20
N ILE A 248 4.10 -10.84 -10.19
CA ILE A 248 3.48 -11.42 -8.98
C ILE A 248 4.11 -12.79 -8.74
N ILE A 249 4.75 -12.95 -7.58
CA ILE A 249 5.60 -14.10 -7.25
C ILE A 249 5.11 -14.72 -5.94
N HIS A 250 4.88 -16.02 -5.93
CA HIS A 250 4.75 -16.80 -4.71
C HIS A 250 6.06 -17.53 -4.41
N LYS A 251 6.62 -17.31 -3.22
CA LYS A 251 7.88 -17.93 -2.75
C LYS A 251 7.69 -18.87 -1.55
N GLY A 252 6.45 -19.15 -1.17
CA GLY A 252 6.10 -20.09 -0.10
C GLY A 252 6.23 -21.56 -0.52
N PHE A 253 6.00 -22.47 0.43
CA PHE A 253 5.91 -23.90 0.13
C PHE A 253 4.65 -24.19 -0.71
N GLY A 254 4.85 -24.80 -1.88
CA GLY A 254 3.78 -25.07 -2.85
C GLY A 254 3.46 -23.85 -3.71
N SER A 255 2.21 -23.78 -4.18
CA SER A 255 1.69 -22.74 -5.05
C SER A 255 0.63 -21.88 -4.33
N ALA A 256 0.59 -20.59 -4.66
CA ALA A 256 -0.58 -19.77 -4.35
C ALA A 256 -1.71 -20.13 -5.32
N GLY A 257 -2.93 -20.27 -4.79
CA GLY A 257 -4.07 -20.72 -5.59
C GLY A 257 -4.51 -19.69 -6.64
N THR A 258 -4.46 -18.39 -6.34
CA THR A 258 -4.99 -17.35 -7.25
C THR A 258 -4.20 -16.04 -7.12
N ALA A 259 -3.86 -15.39 -8.23
CA ALA A 259 -3.21 -14.09 -8.22
C ALA A 259 -4.18 -12.98 -7.85
N ILE A 260 -5.35 -12.94 -8.50
CA ILE A 260 -6.33 -11.86 -8.36
C ILE A 260 -7.72 -12.45 -8.03
N ASN A 261 -8.30 -12.06 -6.91
CA ASN A 261 -9.71 -12.36 -6.60
C ASN A 261 -10.56 -11.11 -6.83
N LEU A 262 -11.63 -11.26 -7.60
CA LEU A 262 -12.60 -10.23 -7.92
C LEU A 262 -13.93 -10.56 -7.25
N LEU A 263 -14.38 -9.70 -6.34
CA LEU A 263 -15.66 -9.81 -5.66
C LEU A 263 -16.55 -8.65 -6.09
N ASP A 264 -17.69 -8.97 -6.73
CA ASP A 264 -18.65 -7.98 -7.25
C ASP A 264 -17.98 -6.85 -8.06
N SER A 265 -17.01 -7.20 -8.91
CA SER A 265 -16.15 -6.23 -9.61
C SER A 265 -16.35 -6.34 -11.13
N ALA A 266 -17.09 -5.40 -11.70
CA ALA A 266 -17.37 -5.37 -13.14
C ALA A 266 -16.32 -4.58 -13.94
N ASP A 267 -16.20 -4.85 -15.24
CA ASP A 267 -15.39 -4.10 -16.20
C ASP A 267 -13.89 -4.05 -15.83
N VAL A 268 -13.38 -5.08 -15.14
CA VAL A 268 -11.99 -5.13 -14.68
C VAL A 268 -11.06 -5.50 -15.83
N ARG A 269 -9.89 -4.86 -15.90
CA ARG A 269 -8.86 -5.16 -16.91
C ARG A 269 -7.62 -5.76 -16.24
N VAL A 270 -7.20 -6.93 -16.71
CA VAL A 270 -6.01 -7.64 -16.22
C VAL A 270 -5.03 -7.84 -17.36
N GLU A 271 -3.95 -7.06 -17.39
CA GLU A 271 -3.14 -6.86 -18.59
C GLU A 271 -1.64 -7.07 -18.35
N ASN A 272 -0.98 -7.88 -19.18
CA ASN A 272 0.48 -7.96 -19.24
C ASN A 272 1.18 -8.24 -17.88
N ASN A 273 0.53 -8.96 -16.97
CA ASN A 273 1.15 -9.36 -15.71
C ASN A 273 2.01 -10.61 -15.93
N ILE A 274 3.05 -10.77 -15.12
CA ILE A 274 3.89 -11.97 -15.07
C ILE A 274 3.65 -12.65 -13.73
N LEU A 275 3.24 -13.91 -13.74
CA LEU A 275 2.94 -14.69 -12.54
C LEU A 275 3.95 -15.82 -12.39
N GLU A 276 4.52 -15.99 -11.20
CA GLU A 276 5.49 -17.04 -10.86
C GLU A 276 5.02 -17.79 -9.61
N GLY A 277 4.88 -19.12 -9.71
CA GLY A 277 4.44 -19.95 -8.57
C GLY A 277 2.94 -19.81 -8.22
N ILE A 278 2.10 -19.38 -9.18
CA ILE A 278 0.67 -19.15 -8.99
C ILE A 278 -0.16 -19.98 -9.98
N GLU A 279 -1.19 -20.66 -9.46
CA GLU A 279 -2.04 -21.56 -10.27
C GLU A 279 -3.02 -20.80 -11.17
N ASN A 280 -3.82 -19.91 -10.60
CA ASN A 280 -4.90 -19.23 -11.31
C ASN A 280 -4.64 -17.72 -11.43
N VAL A 281 -4.94 -17.14 -12.60
CA VAL A 281 -4.76 -15.71 -12.84
C VAL A 281 -5.85 -14.92 -12.09
N VAL A 282 -7.12 -15.19 -12.40
CA VAL A 282 -8.27 -14.49 -11.83
C VAL A 282 -9.30 -15.49 -11.31
N ARG A 283 -9.83 -15.23 -10.11
CA ARG A 283 -11.08 -15.80 -9.60
C ARG A 283 -12.17 -14.73 -9.62
N GLN A 284 -13.36 -15.11 -10.08
CA GLN A 284 -14.53 -14.22 -10.16
C GLN A 284 -15.60 -14.70 -9.19
N VAL A 285 -16.06 -13.80 -8.32
CA VAL A 285 -17.12 -14.05 -7.33
C VAL A 285 -18.18 -12.96 -7.46
N GLY A 286 -19.46 -13.35 -7.37
CA GLY A 286 -20.57 -12.40 -7.47
C GLY A 286 -20.72 -11.79 -8.87
N LYS A 287 -21.21 -10.54 -8.94
CA LYS A 287 -21.44 -9.83 -10.20
C LYS A 287 -20.14 -9.24 -10.74
N THR A 288 -19.32 -10.11 -11.34
CA THR A 288 -17.97 -9.78 -11.81
C THR A 288 -17.84 -9.96 -13.32
N SER A 289 -17.04 -9.10 -13.96
CA SER A 289 -16.61 -9.25 -15.35
C SER A 289 -15.18 -8.77 -15.53
N VAL A 290 -14.40 -9.49 -16.34
CA VAL A 290 -12.98 -9.24 -16.53
C VAL A 290 -12.55 -9.42 -17.99
N LEU A 291 -11.72 -8.50 -18.48
CA LEU A 291 -10.95 -8.64 -19.70
C LEU A 291 -9.50 -8.97 -19.34
N GLN A 292 -9.05 -10.18 -19.70
CA GLN A 292 -7.68 -10.62 -19.48
C GLN A 292 -6.90 -10.61 -20.80
N GLN A 293 -5.76 -9.92 -20.84
CA GLN A 293 -4.90 -9.83 -22.02
C GLN A 293 -3.41 -9.90 -21.64
N GLY A 294 -2.60 -10.63 -22.41
CA GLY A 294 -1.14 -10.62 -22.31
C GLY A 294 -0.52 -11.10 -20.99
N THR A 295 -1.32 -11.54 -20.02
CA THR A 295 -0.82 -12.06 -18.73
C THR A 295 -0.21 -13.45 -18.90
N GLN A 296 1.03 -13.62 -18.44
CA GLN A 296 1.83 -14.84 -18.58
C GLN A 296 2.02 -15.52 -17.22
N ARG A 297 1.96 -16.86 -17.20
CA ARG A 297 2.38 -17.70 -16.07
C ARG A 297 3.73 -18.33 -16.38
N ARG A 298 4.62 -18.38 -15.40
CA ARG A 298 5.97 -18.94 -15.47
C ARG A 298 6.20 -19.92 -14.32
#